data_AF-A0A559NUL1-F1
#
_entry.id   AF-A0A559NUL1-F1
#
_cell.length_a   1.000
_cell.length_b   1.000
_cell.length_c   1.000
_cell.angle_alpha   90.00
_cell.angle_beta   90.00
_cell.angle_gamma   90.00
#
_symmetry.space_group_name_H-M   'P 1'
#
loop_
_entity.id
_entity.type
_entity.pdbx_description
1 polymer ?
#
loop_
_entity_poly.entity_id
_entity_poly.type
_entity_poly.pdbx_seq_one_letter_code
_entity_poly.pdbx_strand_id
1 'polypeptide(L)'
;MKRPNSIATLMLCSLLMLSIVNCNQEPKKEKPVPPVVEAPANIISLDEANVIYDNYTKHRVTLIEPYEQQREQDEDFTAGRFVDFDYDTIKQYIAYIDQEAKDAGVNKVTKLRLYFANYPNSDKFPNGKKVIHKRQNSIFMVPTLDKGGINYGFFIGSNGKAELIKDWRDSSTDGIGVHIGQTQKAHAGIMPTFTLNSNLQDSKSLALNFGQGGPPPKTDF
;
A
#
# COMPACT_ATOMS: atom_id res chain seq x y z
N MET A 1 -11.19 -65.81 -68.43
CA MET A 1 -11.96 -64.87 -67.58
C MET A 1 -11.49 -65.01 -66.13
N LYS A 2 -10.76 -64.01 -65.59
CA LYS A 2 -10.29 -64.00 -64.20
C LYS A 2 -10.99 -62.84 -63.46
N ARG A 3 -11.60 -63.15 -62.33
CA ARG A 3 -12.39 -62.24 -61.46
C ARG A 3 -11.46 -61.22 -60.79
N PRO A 4 -11.85 -59.93 -60.66
CA PRO A 4 -11.03 -58.96 -59.95
C PRO A 4 -11.18 -59.12 -58.42
N ASN A 5 -10.08 -58.81 -57.74
CA ASN A 5 -9.75 -59.18 -56.38
C ASN A 5 -10.62 -58.48 -55.31
N SER A 6 -11.14 -59.30 -54.39
CA SER A 6 -11.88 -58.99 -53.16
C SER A 6 -11.04 -58.35 -52.05
N ILE A 7 -10.12 -57.44 -52.41
CA ILE A 7 -9.20 -56.80 -51.45
C ILE A 7 -9.49 -55.29 -51.33
N ALA A 8 -9.94 -54.66 -52.41
CA ALA A 8 -10.26 -53.23 -52.41
C ALA A 8 -11.48 -52.88 -51.52
N THR A 9 -12.45 -53.80 -51.42
CA THR A 9 -13.66 -53.61 -50.60
C THR A 9 -13.39 -53.75 -49.10
N LEU A 10 -12.38 -54.54 -48.71
CA LEU A 10 -12.04 -54.79 -47.30
C LEU A 10 -11.25 -53.62 -46.67
N MET A 11 -10.45 -52.91 -47.48
CA MET A 11 -9.70 -51.72 -47.04
C MET A 11 -10.59 -50.48 -46.88
N LEU A 12 -11.67 -50.35 -47.64
CA LEU A 12 -12.58 -49.19 -47.55
C LEU A 12 -13.47 -49.26 -46.30
N CYS A 13 -13.86 -50.46 -45.86
CA CYS A 13 -14.64 -50.65 -44.63
C CYS A 13 -13.80 -50.51 -43.35
N SER A 14 -12.49 -50.75 -43.40
CA SER A 14 -11.61 -50.61 -42.24
C SER A 14 -11.19 -49.14 -41.98
N LEU A 15 -11.18 -48.29 -43.01
CA LEU A 15 -10.96 -46.84 -42.83
C LEU A 15 -12.19 -46.11 -42.24
N LEU A 16 -13.41 -46.61 -42.48
CA LEU A 16 -14.65 -45.99 -41.98
C LEU A 16 -14.92 -46.26 -40.48
N MET A 17 -14.32 -47.31 -39.91
CA MET A 17 -14.51 -47.68 -38.49
C MET A 17 -13.54 -46.98 -37.52
N LEU A 18 -12.52 -46.30 -38.03
CA LEU A 18 -11.54 -45.56 -37.21
C LEU A 18 -11.98 -44.12 -36.88
N SER A 19 -13.04 -43.62 -37.49
CA SER A 19 -13.55 -42.25 -37.29
C SER A 19 -14.52 -42.07 -36.12
N ILE A 20 -14.90 -43.14 -35.40
CA ILE A 20 -15.88 -43.08 -34.29
C ILE A 20 -15.28 -43.11 -32.87
N VAL A 21 -13.94 -43.16 -32.72
CA VAL A 21 -13.30 -43.32 -31.39
C VAL A 21 -12.76 -42.00 -30.80
N ASN A 22 -12.86 -40.86 -31.49
CA ASN A 22 -12.27 -39.61 -31.00
C ASN A 22 -13.24 -38.62 -30.31
N CYS A 23 -14.27 -39.13 -29.62
CA CYS A 23 -15.11 -38.31 -28.73
C CYS A 23 -15.03 -38.81 -27.28
N ASN A 24 -13.82 -38.96 -26.76
CA ASN A 24 -13.60 -38.84 -25.32
C ASN A 24 -13.55 -37.34 -25.00
N GLN A 25 -14.73 -36.71 -24.85
CA GLN A 25 -14.80 -35.49 -24.07
C GLN A 25 -14.40 -35.89 -22.64
N GLU A 26 -13.18 -35.52 -22.23
CA GLU A 26 -12.82 -35.57 -20.82
C GLU A 26 -13.98 -34.93 -20.03
N PRO A 27 -14.49 -35.59 -18.98
CA PRO A 27 -15.52 -34.98 -18.14
C PRO A 27 -14.97 -33.63 -17.72
N LYS A 28 -15.65 -32.54 -18.12
CA LYS A 28 -15.34 -31.18 -17.68
C LYS A 28 -15.23 -31.25 -16.18
N LYS A 29 -14.01 -31.23 -15.64
CA LYS A 29 -13.80 -31.03 -14.21
C LYS A 29 -14.49 -29.70 -13.92
N GLU A 30 -15.62 -29.75 -13.23
CA GLU A 30 -16.25 -28.57 -12.67
C GLU A 30 -15.13 -27.83 -11.95
N LYS A 31 -14.81 -26.63 -12.45
CA LYS A 31 -13.85 -25.78 -11.75
C LYS A 31 -14.44 -25.58 -10.36
N PRO A 32 -13.68 -25.87 -9.28
CA PRO A 32 -14.20 -25.65 -7.94
C PRO A 32 -14.67 -24.20 -7.85
N VAL A 33 -15.95 -24.01 -7.50
CA VAL A 33 -16.51 -22.69 -7.26
C VAL A 33 -15.67 -22.07 -6.15
N PRO A 34 -15.00 -20.93 -6.38
CA PRO A 34 -14.21 -20.31 -5.34
C PRO A 34 -15.11 -20.02 -4.13
N PRO A 35 -14.61 -20.21 -2.90
CA PRO A 35 -15.40 -19.96 -1.71
C PRO A 35 -15.90 -18.51 -1.71
N VAL A 36 -17.17 -18.32 -1.33
CA VAL A 36 -17.74 -16.99 -1.17
C VAL A 36 -16.99 -16.30 -0.03
N VAL A 37 -16.43 -15.12 -0.31
CA VAL A 37 -15.75 -14.29 0.69
C VAL A 37 -16.82 -13.45 1.39
N GLU A 38 -17.01 -13.68 2.69
CA GLU A 38 -17.94 -12.91 3.52
C GLU A 38 -17.52 -11.44 3.63
N ALA A 39 -18.52 -10.56 3.72
CA ALA A 39 -18.28 -9.14 3.91
C ALA A 39 -17.59 -8.86 5.26
N PRO A 40 -16.53 -8.04 5.30
CA PRO A 40 -15.92 -7.61 6.56
C PRO A 40 -16.93 -6.89 7.46
N ALA A 41 -16.94 -7.24 8.76
CA ALA A 41 -17.85 -6.66 9.74
C ALA A 41 -17.69 -5.13 9.97
N ASN A 42 -16.59 -4.55 9.48
CA ASN A 42 -16.27 -3.13 9.62
C ASN A 42 -16.67 -2.26 8.42
N ILE A 43 -17.36 -2.82 7.41
CA ILE A 43 -17.94 -2.02 6.34
C ILE A 43 -19.02 -1.11 6.95
N ILE A 44 -18.87 0.21 6.73
CA ILE A 44 -19.85 1.21 7.13
C ILE A 44 -20.82 1.51 5.99
N SER A 45 -21.99 2.03 6.33
CA SER A 45 -22.97 2.55 5.37
C SER A 45 -22.52 3.87 4.73
N LEU A 46 -23.15 4.24 3.61
CA LEU A 46 -22.90 5.53 2.96
C LEU A 46 -23.31 6.72 3.84
N ASP A 47 -24.37 6.58 4.64
CA ASP A 47 -24.81 7.62 5.58
C ASP A 47 -23.76 7.85 6.68
N GLU A 48 -23.19 6.77 7.25
CA GLU A 48 -22.11 6.87 8.23
C GLU A 48 -20.86 7.52 7.61
N ALA A 49 -20.52 7.15 6.37
CA ALA A 49 -19.41 7.76 5.64
C ALA A 49 -19.64 9.26 5.38
N ASN A 50 -20.86 9.66 5.02
CA ASN A 50 -21.20 11.07 4.83
C ASN A 50 -21.09 11.87 6.14
N VAL A 51 -21.60 11.32 7.25
CA VAL A 51 -21.53 11.99 8.56
C VAL A 51 -20.09 12.28 8.97
N ILE A 52 -19.17 11.33 8.81
CA ILE A 52 -17.76 11.55 9.16
C ILE A 52 -17.06 12.52 8.19
N TYR A 53 -17.43 12.50 6.92
CA TYR A 53 -16.93 13.44 5.91
C TYR A 53 -17.36 14.88 6.23
N ASP A 54 -18.64 15.11 6.50
CA ASP A 54 -19.17 16.42 6.88
C ASP A 54 -18.55 16.94 8.18
N ASN A 55 -18.29 16.06 9.14
CA ASN A 55 -17.62 16.43 10.38
C ASN A 55 -16.19 16.95 10.11
N TYR A 56 -15.45 16.29 9.21
CA TYR A 56 -14.13 16.76 8.81
C TYR A 56 -14.21 18.13 8.11
N THR A 57 -15.19 18.33 7.21
CA THR A 57 -15.43 19.63 6.57
C THR A 57 -15.62 20.72 7.61
N LYS A 58 -16.54 20.51 8.55
CA LYS A 58 -16.93 21.52 9.54
C LYS A 58 -15.81 21.85 10.53
N HIS A 59 -15.06 20.85 10.97
CA HIS A 59 -14.16 20.98 12.12
C HIS A 59 -12.67 20.97 11.79
N ARG A 60 -12.29 20.56 10.57
CA ARG A 60 -10.88 20.50 10.15
C ARG A 60 -10.58 21.43 8.99
N VAL A 61 -11.37 21.36 7.91
CA VAL A 61 -11.12 22.19 6.72
C VAL A 61 -11.18 23.69 7.03
N THR A 62 -12.20 24.11 7.79
CA THR A 62 -12.39 25.50 8.23
C THR A 62 -11.24 26.08 9.05
N LEU A 63 -10.36 25.23 9.59
CA LEU A 63 -9.17 25.63 10.35
C LEU A 63 -7.88 25.50 9.53
N ILE A 64 -7.75 24.40 8.77
CA ILE A 64 -6.52 24.08 8.04
C ILE A 64 -6.33 25.04 6.86
N GLU A 65 -7.36 25.29 6.07
CA GLU A 65 -7.21 26.09 4.85
C GLU A 65 -6.81 27.54 5.14
N PRO A 66 -7.46 28.27 6.06
CA PRO A 66 -7.03 29.63 6.40
C PRO A 66 -5.61 29.67 6.98
N TYR A 67 -5.25 28.68 7.80
CA TYR A 67 -3.93 28.58 8.39
C TYR A 67 -2.84 28.36 7.32
N GLU A 68 -3.06 27.43 6.39
CA GLU A 68 -2.11 27.15 5.31
C GLU A 68 -2.02 28.30 4.30
N GLN A 69 -3.13 28.99 4.02
CA GLN A 69 -3.12 30.21 3.20
C GLN A 69 -2.29 31.33 3.86
N GLN A 70 -2.37 31.47 5.18
CA GLN A 70 -1.58 32.47 5.90
C GLN A 70 -0.07 32.16 5.87
N ARG A 71 0.29 30.88 5.92
CA ARG A 71 1.69 30.43 5.92
C ARG A 71 2.40 30.68 4.60
N GLU A 72 1.69 30.53 3.48
CA GLU A 72 2.22 30.71 2.13
C GLU A 72 1.17 31.46 1.30
N GLN A 73 1.28 32.79 1.27
CA GLN A 73 0.23 33.67 0.74
C GLN A 73 0.07 33.61 -0.78
N ASP A 74 1.11 33.19 -1.49
CA ASP A 74 1.17 33.17 -2.96
C ASP A 74 0.65 31.85 -3.58
N GLU A 75 0.23 30.89 -2.77
CA GLU A 75 -0.30 29.60 -3.23
C GLU A 75 -1.68 29.35 -2.64
N ASP A 76 -2.69 29.12 -3.50
CA ASP A 76 -3.99 28.64 -3.08
C ASP A 76 -3.86 27.27 -2.41
N PHE A 77 -4.44 27.14 -1.21
CA PHE A 77 -4.45 25.88 -0.49
C PHE A 77 -5.87 25.31 -0.37
N THR A 78 -6.01 24.03 -0.73
CA THR A 78 -7.22 23.25 -0.45
C THR A 78 -6.85 22.02 0.36
N ALA A 79 -7.63 21.73 1.39
CA ALA A 79 -7.38 20.58 2.24
C ALA A 79 -7.57 19.27 1.46
N GLY A 80 -6.60 18.36 1.62
CA GLY A 80 -6.72 17.00 1.08
C GLY A 80 -7.84 16.22 1.78
N ARG A 81 -8.66 15.50 1.00
CA ARG A 81 -9.85 14.76 1.49
C ARG A 81 -9.81 13.27 1.22
N PHE A 82 -8.91 12.83 0.36
CA PHE A 82 -8.63 11.42 0.14
C PHE A 82 -7.14 11.19 -0.05
N VAL A 83 -6.72 9.94 0.08
CA VAL A 83 -5.45 9.44 -0.44
C VAL A 83 -5.78 8.12 -1.13
N ASP A 84 -5.56 8.05 -2.43
CA ASP A 84 -5.74 6.82 -3.18
C ASP A 84 -4.42 6.10 -3.39
N PHE A 85 -4.50 4.81 -3.64
CA PHE A 85 -3.39 4.00 -4.11
C PHE A 85 -3.93 3.13 -5.23
N ASP A 86 -3.09 2.81 -6.21
CA ASP A 86 -3.45 1.81 -7.20
C ASP A 86 -3.80 0.51 -6.48
N TYR A 87 -4.97 -0.04 -6.81
CA TYR A 87 -5.48 -1.25 -6.16
C TYR A 87 -4.50 -2.42 -6.26
N ASP A 88 -3.86 -2.57 -7.42
CA ASP A 88 -2.84 -3.59 -7.65
C ASP A 88 -1.57 -3.37 -6.82
N THR A 89 -1.18 -2.11 -6.62
CA THR A 89 -0.04 -1.75 -5.75
C THR A 89 -0.31 -2.15 -4.31
N ILE A 90 -1.54 -1.97 -3.80
CA ILE A 90 -1.90 -2.41 -2.45
C ILE A 90 -1.85 -3.94 -2.32
N LYS A 91 -2.39 -4.68 -3.30
CA LYS A 91 -2.30 -6.15 -3.29
C LYS A 91 -0.85 -6.64 -3.32
N GLN A 92 -0.04 -6.05 -4.19
CA GLN A 92 1.38 -6.36 -4.27
C GLN A 92 2.10 -6.03 -2.96
N TYR A 93 1.80 -4.87 -2.36
CA TYR A 93 2.40 -4.45 -1.10
C TYR A 93 2.07 -5.40 0.05
N ILE A 94 0.81 -5.85 0.16
CA ILE A 94 0.40 -6.85 1.16
C ILE A 94 1.18 -8.16 0.95
N ALA A 95 1.25 -8.66 -0.28
CA ALA A 95 2.02 -9.87 -0.57
C ALA A 95 3.52 -9.71 -0.26
N TYR A 96 4.06 -8.53 -0.56
CA TYR A 96 5.45 -8.19 -0.31
C TYR A 96 5.78 -8.13 1.19
N ILE A 97 4.97 -7.46 2.02
CA ILE A 97 5.23 -7.41 3.47
C ILE A 97 5.10 -8.79 4.12
N ASP A 98 4.21 -9.65 3.63
CA ASP A 98 4.10 -11.03 4.11
C ASP A 98 5.34 -11.86 3.78
N GLN A 99 5.90 -11.69 2.58
CA GLN A 99 7.16 -12.32 2.18
C GLN A 99 8.33 -11.84 3.06
N GLU A 100 8.52 -10.52 3.16
CA GLU A 100 9.62 -9.94 3.95
C GLU A 100 9.51 -10.28 5.42
N ALA A 101 8.30 -10.27 5.98
CA ALA A 101 8.04 -10.69 7.35
C ALA A 101 8.49 -12.15 7.58
N LYS A 102 8.08 -13.06 6.71
CA LYS A 102 8.43 -14.47 6.80
C LYS A 102 9.94 -14.69 6.72
N ASP A 103 10.61 -14.08 5.75
CA ASP A 103 12.06 -14.20 5.55
C ASP A 103 12.84 -13.64 6.75
N ALA A 104 12.29 -12.60 7.40
CA ALA A 104 12.86 -11.97 8.59
C ALA A 104 12.54 -12.69 9.91
N GLY A 105 11.84 -13.83 9.88
CA GLY A 105 11.48 -14.62 11.06
C GLY A 105 10.25 -14.12 11.81
N VAL A 106 9.41 -13.30 11.17
CA VAL A 106 8.11 -12.86 11.71
C VAL A 106 7.04 -13.84 11.26
N ASN A 107 6.41 -14.52 12.21
CA ASN A 107 5.38 -15.52 11.92
C ASN A 107 4.12 -14.92 11.26
N LYS A 108 3.79 -13.68 11.60
CA LYS A 108 2.56 -13.01 11.13
C LYS A 108 2.67 -11.49 11.22
N VAL A 109 2.30 -10.81 10.13
CA VAL A 109 1.93 -9.39 10.17
C VAL A 109 0.57 -9.26 10.85
N THR A 110 0.49 -8.47 11.90
CA THR A 110 -0.69 -8.43 12.77
C THR A 110 -1.67 -7.33 12.44
N LYS A 111 -1.17 -6.17 12.01
CA LYS A 111 -1.96 -5.01 11.59
C LYS A 111 -1.22 -4.24 10.50
N LEU A 112 -1.98 -3.47 9.74
CA LEU A 112 -1.45 -2.38 8.94
C LEU A 112 -1.75 -1.06 9.65
N ARG A 113 -0.73 -0.37 10.13
CA ARG A 113 -0.89 0.91 10.82
C ARG A 113 -0.78 2.05 9.82
N LEU A 114 -1.83 2.86 9.75
CA LEU A 114 -1.87 4.08 8.96
C LEU A 114 -1.50 5.26 9.85
N TYR A 115 -0.52 6.05 9.41
CA TYR A 115 -0.13 7.30 10.06
C TYR A 115 -0.64 8.48 9.26
N PHE A 116 -1.25 9.44 9.93
CA PHE A 116 -1.52 10.75 9.34
C PHE A 116 -0.22 11.53 9.21
N ALA A 117 -0.01 12.13 8.04
CA ALA A 117 1.16 12.92 7.71
C ALA A 117 0.78 14.12 6.84
N ASN A 118 1.76 14.98 6.56
CA ASN A 118 1.65 16.04 5.58
C ASN A 118 2.86 15.97 4.64
N TYR A 119 2.64 16.27 3.37
CA TYR A 119 3.76 16.41 2.46
C TYR A 119 4.57 17.67 2.76
N PRO A 120 5.90 17.63 2.54
CA PRO A 120 6.75 18.79 2.81
C PRO A 120 6.40 19.95 1.87
N ASN A 121 6.75 21.17 2.28
CA ASN A 121 6.78 22.31 1.38
C ASN A 121 8.09 22.29 0.56
N SER A 122 8.28 21.27 -0.27
CA SER A 122 9.43 21.12 -1.15
C SER A 122 8.97 20.54 -2.49
N ASP A 123 9.74 20.74 -3.56
CA ASP A 123 9.39 20.17 -4.87
C ASP A 123 9.65 18.67 -4.96
N LYS A 124 10.55 18.16 -4.11
CA LYS A 124 11.00 16.77 -4.12
C LYS A 124 11.19 16.23 -2.71
N PHE A 125 10.96 14.92 -2.58
CA PHE A 125 11.37 14.14 -1.42
C PHE A 125 12.89 13.89 -1.43
N PRO A 126 13.49 13.46 -0.31
CA PRO A 126 14.91 13.10 -0.25
C PRO A 126 15.34 12.04 -1.28
N ASN A 127 14.40 11.17 -1.71
CA ASN A 127 14.65 10.16 -2.75
C ASN A 127 14.50 10.70 -4.19
N GLY A 128 14.31 12.01 -4.37
CA GLY A 128 14.20 12.68 -5.67
C GLY A 128 12.82 12.63 -6.32
N LYS A 129 11.85 11.89 -5.77
CA LYS A 129 10.47 11.88 -6.29
C LYS A 129 9.83 13.25 -6.12
N LYS A 130 9.02 13.67 -7.10
CA LYS A 130 8.27 14.94 -7.04
C LYS A 130 7.22 14.90 -5.93
N VAL A 131 7.09 16.00 -5.20
CA VAL A 131 5.96 16.26 -4.30
C VAL A 131 4.86 16.91 -5.12
N ILE A 132 3.72 16.24 -5.25
CA ILE A 132 2.62 16.69 -6.12
C ILE A 132 1.71 17.66 -5.35
N HIS A 133 1.42 17.34 -4.08
CA HIS A 133 0.48 18.07 -3.24
C HIS A 133 1.20 18.60 -1.99
N LYS A 134 2.01 19.64 -2.15
CA LYS A 134 2.77 20.24 -1.04
C LYS A 134 1.84 20.62 0.11
N ARG A 135 2.30 20.40 1.35
CA ARG A 135 1.60 20.75 2.60
C ARG A 135 0.29 19.98 2.85
N GLN A 136 -0.32 19.39 1.84
CA GLN A 136 -1.56 18.64 1.97
C GLN A 136 -1.38 17.38 2.81
N ASN A 137 -2.47 16.98 3.44
CA ASN A 137 -2.57 15.76 4.23
C ASN A 137 -2.22 14.54 3.36
N SER A 138 -1.53 13.59 3.97
CA SER A 138 -1.17 12.32 3.38
C SER A 138 -1.26 11.23 4.45
N ILE A 139 -1.08 9.99 4.01
CA ILE A 139 -0.91 8.84 4.91
C ILE A 139 0.28 8.01 4.47
N PHE A 140 0.88 7.29 5.43
CA PHE A 140 1.75 6.18 5.11
C PHE A 140 1.39 4.96 5.96
N MET A 141 1.64 3.79 5.40
CA MET A 141 1.32 2.49 5.99
C MET A 141 2.57 1.81 6.51
N VAL A 142 2.45 1.17 7.68
CA VAL A 142 3.53 0.42 8.32
C VAL A 142 2.99 -0.91 8.81
N PRO A 143 3.61 -2.06 8.45
CA PRO A 143 3.21 -3.34 8.99
C PRO A 143 3.62 -3.46 10.45
N THR A 144 2.80 -4.17 11.24
CA THR A 144 3.12 -4.45 12.64
C THR A 144 3.31 -5.93 12.92
N LEU A 145 4.06 -6.25 13.97
CA LEU A 145 4.16 -7.59 14.55
C LEU A 145 3.76 -7.55 16.02
N ASP A 146 3.31 -8.69 16.55
CA ASP A 146 3.09 -8.84 18.00
C ASP A 146 4.41 -9.12 18.70
N LYS A 147 4.68 -8.36 19.76
CA LYS A 147 5.75 -8.66 20.71
C LYS A 147 5.25 -8.42 22.12
N GLY A 148 4.84 -9.49 22.79
CA GLY A 148 4.31 -9.43 24.15
C GLY A 148 2.92 -8.80 24.22
N GLY A 149 2.04 -9.11 23.26
CA GLY A 149 0.66 -8.60 23.23
C GLY A 149 0.53 -7.17 22.68
N ILE A 150 1.64 -6.54 22.30
CA ILE A 150 1.67 -5.19 21.74
C ILE A 150 2.07 -5.26 20.28
N ASN A 151 1.32 -4.54 19.44
CA ASN A 151 1.55 -4.46 18.01
C ASN A 151 2.55 -3.34 17.70
N TYR A 152 3.80 -3.70 17.41
CA TYR A 152 4.86 -2.74 17.08
C TYR A 152 5.09 -2.67 15.57
N GLY A 153 5.30 -1.46 15.06
CA GLY A 153 5.77 -1.28 13.68
C GLY A 153 7.20 -1.79 13.54
N PHE A 154 7.49 -2.46 12.44
CA PHE A 154 8.80 -3.06 12.20
C PHE A 154 9.33 -2.73 10.79
N PHE A 155 10.64 -2.93 10.63
CA PHE A 155 11.37 -2.86 9.37
C PHE A 155 12.36 -4.04 9.30
N ILE A 156 13.04 -4.21 8.18
CA ILE A 156 14.07 -5.26 8.04
C ILE A 156 15.45 -4.64 8.32
N GLY A 157 16.09 -5.11 9.38
CA GLY A 157 17.45 -4.71 9.74
C GLY A 157 18.48 -5.19 8.72
N SER A 158 19.70 -4.65 8.80
CA SER A 158 20.81 -5.02 7.91
C SER A 158 21.23 -6.50 8.04
N ASN A 159 20.90 -7.13 9.16
CA ASN A 159 21.06 -8.56 9.42
C ASN A 159 19.96 -9.44 8.76
N GLY A 160 19.02 -8.83 8.02
CA GLY A 160 17.89 -9.52 7.41
C GLY A 160 16.81 -9.96 8.39
N LYS A 161 16.83 -9.49 9.65
CA LYS A 161 15.83 -9.80 10.69
C LYS A 161 14.92 -8.61 10.95
N ALA A 162 13.74 -8.89 11.49
CA ALA A 162 12.80 -7.84 11.82
C ALA A 162 13.26 -7.05 13.06
N GLU A 163 13.29 -5.74 12.92
CA GLU A 163 13.64 -4.79 13.98
C GLU A 163 12.50 -3.80 14.20
N LEU A 164 12.35 -3.29 15.42
CA LEU A 164 11.25 -2.40 15.75
C LEU A 164 11.59 -0.95 15.41
N ILE A 165 10.64 -0.25 14.81
CA ILE A 165 10.79 1.19 14.49
C ILE A 165 11.03 2.02 15.76
N LYS A 166 10.47 1.61 16.91
CA LYS A 166 10.71 2.30 18.18
C LYS A 166 12.19 2.23 18.58
N ASP A 167 12.84 1.08 18.38
CA ASP A 167 14.23 0.86 18.80
C ASP A 167 15.17 1.69 17.92
N TRP A 168 14.91 1.71 16.61
CA TRP A 168 15.59 2.59 15.67
C TRP A 168 15.45 4.07 16.06
N ARG A 169 14.24 4.53 16.37
CA ARG A 169 13.99 5.92 16.77
C ARG A 169 14.74 6.25 18.05
N ASP A 170 14.63 5.41 19.07
CA ASP A 170 15.25 5.65 20.38
C ASP A 170 16.79 5.71 20.25
N SER A 171 17.39 4.90 19.36
CA SER A 171 18.82 4.99 19.01
C SER A 171 19.19 6.21 18.13
N SER A 172 18.23 6.77 17.41
CA SER A 172 18.41 7.95 16.55
C SER A 172 18.21 9.26 17.32
N THR A 173 17.49 9.22 18.44
CA THR A 173 17.17 10.40 19.27
C THR A 173 18.30 10.88 20.16
N ASP A 174 19.41 10.14 20.29
CA ASP A 174 20.67 10.67 20.86
C ASP A 174 21.28 11.81 20.00
N GLY A 175 20.68 12.15 18.86
CA GLY A 175 21.04 13.32 18.04
C GLY A 175 19.90 14.22 17.57
N ILE A 176 18.63 13.89 17.83
CA ILE A 176 17.47 14.70 17.39
C ILE A 176 16.40 14.68 18.48
N GLY A 177 16.72 15.28 19.62
CA GLY A 177 15.75 15.65 20.64
C GLY A 177 15.12 17.00 20.31
N VAL A 178 13.82 17.01 20.04
CA VAL A 178 13.03 18.25 20.09
C VAL A 178 12.98 18.68 21.56
N HIS A 179 13.88 19.57 21.96
CA HIS A 179 13.78 20.30 23.23
C HIS A 179 12.61 21.30 23.15
N ILE A 180 11.38 20.83 23.35
CA ILE A 180 10.29 21.73 23.75
C ILE A 180 10.48 22.04 25.23
N GLY A 181 11.32 23.02 25.52
CA GLY A 181 11.52 23.52 26.88
C GLY A 181 12.89 24.13 27.13
N GLN A 182 13.14 25.32 26.57
CA GLN A 182 13.53 26.52 27.32
C GLN A 182 13.88 27.66 26.36
N THR A 183 13.22 28.79 26.60
CA THR A 183 13.38 30.11 25.97
C THR A 183 14.82 30.48 25.65
N GLN A 184 15.19 30.49 24.36
CA GLN A 184 16.17 31.42 23.81
C GLN A 184 15.75 31.84 22.41
N LYS A 185 15.81 33.16 22.16
CA LYS A 185 15.35 33.85 20.96
C LYS A 185 16.04 33.30 19.70
N ALA A 186 15.27 32.77 18.75
CA ALA A 186 15.79 32.28 17.49
C ALA A 186 16.08 33.45 16.53
N HIS A 187 17.34 33.62 16.15
CA HIS A 187 17.73 34.31 14.92
C HIS A 187 17.57 33.33 13.76
N ALA A 188 17.06 33.84 12.64
CA ALA A 188 16.80 33.08 11.42
C ALA A 188 18.08 32.49 10.81
N GLY A 189 17.94 31.30 10.23
CA GLY A 189 18.87 30.78 9.23
C GLY A 189 19.78 29.66 9.69
N ILE A 190 19.23 28.46 9.92
CA ILE A 190 19.97 27.21 9.72
C ILE A 190 19.02 26.22 9.05
N MET A 191 19.19 26.04 7.73
CA MET A 191 18.63 24.89 7.01
C MET A 191 19.20 23.62 7.65
N PRO A 192 18.39 22.68 8.15
CA PRO A 192 18.90 21.42 8.64
C PRO A 192 19.38 20.60 7.43
N THR A 193 20.70 20.48 7.29
CA THR A 193 21.34 19.46 6.46
C THR A 193 21.03 18.10 7.08
N PHE A 194 20.02 17.41 6.53
CA PHE A 194 19.75 16.02 6.87
C PHE A 194 20.90 15.15 6.34
N THR A 195 21.96 14.98 7.13
CA THR A 195 22.84 13.83 6.97
C THR A 195 22.08 12.62 7.50
N LEU A 196 21.39 11.92 6.61
CA LEU A 196 20.89 10.57 6.88
C LEU A 196 22.07 9.71 7.34
N ASN A 197 21.99 9.16 8.55
CA ASN A 197 22.92 8.13 9.01
C ASN A 197 23.01 7.04 7.93
N SER A 198 24.21 6.84 7.38
CA SER A 198 24.52 5.87 6.33
C SER A 198 24.23 4.42 6.72
N ASN A 199 23.96 4.13 7.99
CA ASN A 199 23.54 2.80 8.47
C ASN A 199 22.11 2.40 8.01
N LEU A 200 21.35 3.31 7.39
CA LEU A 200 20.05 3.01 6.76
C LEU A 200 20.15 2.63 5.28
N GLN A 201 21.33 2.65 4.65
CA GLN A 201 21.46 2.17 3.27
C GLN A 201 21.32 0.64 3.17
N ASP A 202 21.66 -0.09 4.24
CA ASP A 202 21.56 -1.56 4.29
C ASP A 202 20.30 -2.07 4.99
N SER A 203 19.57 -1.22 5.72
CA SER A 203 18.27 -1.59 6.29
C SER A 203 17.15 -1.23 5.34
N LYS A 204 16.09 -2.03 5.38
CA LYS A 204 15.01 -1.98 4.40
C LYS A 204 13.71 -1.58 5.08
N SER A 205 13.27 -0.36 4.79
CA SER A 205 11.97 0.15 5.21
C SER A 205 10.84 -0.62 4.54
N LEU A 206 9.83 -0.99 5.33
CA LEU A 206 8.57 -1.56 4.83
C LEU A 206 7.44 -0.53 4.80
N ALA A 207 7.75 0.75 5.06
CA ALA A 207 6.76 1.81 5.04
C ALA A 207 6.35 2.14 3.60
N LEU A 208 5.05 2.07 3.30
CA LEU A 208 4.50 2.49 2.01
C LEU A 208 3.89 3.88 2.13
N ASN A 209 4.35 4.80 1.29
CA ASN A 209 3.77 6.11 1.04
C ASN A 209 3.67 6.30 -0.49
N PHE A 210 3.25 7.47 -0.97
CA PHE A 210 3.05 7.88 -2.38
C PHE A 210 1.66 7.59 -2.97
N GLY A 211 0.64 7.43 -2.14
CA GLY A 211 -0.72 7.57 -2.62
C GLY A 211 -0.99 8.98 -3.17
N GLN A 212 -1.83 9.13 -4.18
CA GLN A 212 -2.20 10.45 -4.67
C GLN A 212 -3.32 10.97 -3.76
N GLY A 213 -3.03 12.04 -3.03
CA GLY A 213 -4.01 12.68 -2.16
C GLY A 213 -4.38 14.04 -2.70
N GLY A 214 -5.66 14.39 -2.70
CA GLY A 214 -6.12 15.63 -3.30
C GLY A 214 -7.38 16.19 -2.64
N PRO A 215 -7.83 17.38 -3.08
CA PRO A 215 -9.12 17.92 -2.70
C PRO A 215 -10.24 16.95 -3.11
N PRO A 216 -11.43 17.01 -2.49
CA PRO A 216 -12.45 16.00 -2.75
C PRO A 216 -12.94 16.09 -4.21
N PRO A 217 -13.21 14.95 -4.88
CA PRO A 217 -13.93 14.97 -6.14
C PRO A 217 -15.29 15.63 -5.95
N LYS A 218 -15.73 16.45 -6.92
CA LYS A 218 -16.99 17.21 -6.80
C LYS A 218 -18.25 16.32 -6.69
N THR A 219 -18.12 15.04 -7.00
CA THR A 219 -19.21 14.06 -7.04
C THR A 219 -19.26 13.16 -5.82
N ASP A 220 -18.26 13.24 -4.94
CA ASP A 220 -18.07 12.30 -3.84
C ASP A 220 -18.40 12.99 -2.52
N PHE A 221 -19.35 12.41 -1.79
CA PHE A 221 -19.88 12.88 -0.49
C PHE A 221 -20.29 14.37 -0.50
#